data_AF-A0A5A7N7B3-F1
#
_entry.id   AF-A0A5A7N7B3-F1
#
_cell.length_a   1.000
_cell.length_b   1.000
_cell.length_c   1.000
_cell.angle_alpha   90.00
_cell.angle_beta   90.00
_cell.angle_gamma   90.00
#
_symmetry.space_group_name_H-M   'P 1'
#
loop_
_entity.id
_entity.type
_entity.pdbx_description
1 polymer ?
#
loop_
_entity_poly.entity_id
_entity_poly.type
_entity_poly.pdbx_seq_one_letter_code
_entity_poly.pdbx_strand_id
1 'polypeptide(L)'
;MAGLTTHILDTTHGTPAAGVSIRLYARNDDGDALLLTTKTNSDGRCDQPLIAAEDLKIGRYRLEFDVASYFAGKAVDLPDPPFLDQVVINFGVNDAKAHYHVPLLVSPFGYSTYRGS
;
A
#
# COMPACT_ATOMS: atom_id res chain seq x y z
N MET A 1 -11.77 -0.13 -14.43
CA MET A 1 -11.62 -1.59 -14.65
C MET A 1 -11.53 -2.25 -13.28
N ALA A 2 -12.13 -3.42 -13.10
CA ALA A 2 -12.09 -4.13 -11.82
C ALA A 2 -10.63 -4.45 -11.41
N GLY A 3 -10.39 -4.79 -10.14
CA GLY A 3 -9.04 -5.12 -9.63
C GLY A 3 -8.62 -4.27 -8.44
N LEU A 4 -7.42 -4.54 -7.93
CA LEU A 4 -6.84 -3.85 -6.77
C LEU A 4 -5.65 -2.99 -7.20
N THR A 5 -5.68 -1.71 -6.84
CA THR A 5 -4.57 -0.78 -7.09
C THR A 5 -4.29 0.07 -5.85
N THR A 6 -3.10 0.67 -5.80
CA THR A 6 -2.71 1.63 -4.77
C THR A 6 -1.97 2.81 -5.42
N HIS A 7 -1.85 3.89 -4.67
CA HIS A 7 -1.09 5.07 -5.02
C HIS A 7 -0.61 5.72 -3.72
N ILE A 8 0.68 6.00 -3.62
CA ILE A 8 1.28 6.55 -2.41
C ILE A 8 1.75 7.97 -2.67
N LEU A 9 1.27 8.89 -1.85
CA LEU A 9 1.71 10.28 -1.82
C LEU A 9 2.51 10.54 -0.54
N ASP A 10 3.72 11.03 -0.72
CA ASP A 10 4.56 11.58 0.34
C ASP A 10 4.07 13.00 0.65
N THR A 11 3.43 13.18 1.80
CA THR A 11 2.89 14.48 2.21
C THR A 11 3.93 15.36 2.90
N THR A 12 5.09 14.82 3.27
CA THR A 12 6.23 15.60 3.76
C THR A 12 6.88 16.40 2.63
N HIS A 13 6.99 15.78 1.45
CA HIS A 13 7.62 16.41 0.28
C HIS A 13 6.64 16.88 -0.80
N GLY A 14 5.36 16.53 -0.68
CA GLY A 14 4.32 16.92 -1.66
C GLY A 14 4.46 16.23 -3.01
N THR A 15 4.99 15.00 -3.03
CA THR A 15 5.30 14.25 -4.26
C THR A 15 4.81 12.81 -4.19
N PRO A 16 4.64 12.11 -5.33
CA PRO A 16 4.44 10.66 -5.30
C PRO A 16 5.62 9.96 -4.63
N ALA A 17 5.32 8.95 -3.79
CA ALA A 17 6.34 8.21 -3.05
C ALA A 17 6.89 7.07 -3.92
N ALA A 18 7.95 7.34 -4.67
CA ALA A 18 8.59 6.36 -5.54
C ALA A 18 9.51 5.39 -4.77
N GLY A 19 9.51 4.11 -5.16
CA GLY A 19 10.39 3.08 -4.62
C GLY A 19 9.97 2.48 -3.27
N VAL A 20 8.76 2.78 -2.78
CA VAL A 20 8.22 2.20 -1.54
C VAL A 20 7.97 0.71 -1.74
N SER A 21 8.52 -0.13 -0.86
CA SER A 21 8.25 -1.57 -0.88
C SER A 21 6.85 -1.86 -0.37
N ILE A 22 6.12 -2.71 -1.10
CA ILE A 22 4.75 -3.10 -0.80
C ILE A 22 4.68 -4.62 -0.72
N ARG A 23 4.02 -5.14 0.31
CA ARG A 23 3.58 -6.53 0.38
C ARG A 23 2.06 -6.59 0.44
N LEU A 24 1.46 -7.48 -0.34
CA LEU A 24 0.03 -7.73 -0.38
C LEU A 24 -0.24 -9.16 0.11
N TYR A 25 -1.20 -9.29 1.01
CA TYR A 25 -1.64 -10.57 1.56
C TYR A 25 -3.14 -10.78 1.35
N ALA A 26 -3.54 -12.02 1.09
CA ALA A 26 -4.89 -12.50 1.40
C ALA A 26 -4.94 -12.91 2.88
N ARG A 27 -6.01 -12.51 3.56
CA ARG A 27 -6.24 -12.77 4.98
C ARG A 27 -7.21 -13.94 5.13
N ASN A 28 -6.76 -15.04 5.72
CA ASN A 28 -7.58 -16.22 6.00
C ASN A 28 -7.57 -16.53 7.51
N ASP A 29 -8.44 -17.43 7.97
CA ASP A 29 -8.51 -17.79 9.39
C ASP A 29 -7.25 -18.55 9.88
N ASP A 30 -6.59 -19.27 8.98
CA ASP A 30 -5.34 -20.00 9.22
C ASP A 30 -4.08 -19.10 9.16
N GLY A 31 -4.26 -17.81 8.87
CA GLY A 31 -3.18 -16.84 8.72
C GLY A 31 -3.17 -16.12 7.37
N ASP A 32 -2.20 -15.23 7.22
CA ASP A 32 -2.07 -14.37 6.04
C ASP A 32 -1.23 -15.07 4.97
N ALA A 33 -1.76 -15.19 3.76
CA ALA A 33 -1.05 -15.71 2.60
C ALA A 33 -0.48 -14.55 1.77
N LEU A 34 0.85 -14.46 1.67
CA LEU A 34 1.51 -13.47 0.80
C LEU A 34 1.15 -13.75 -0.66
N LEU A 35 0.60 -12.74 -1.34
CA LEU A 35 0.22 -12.81 -2.76
C LEU A 35 1.27 -12.16 -3.66
N LEU A 36 1.81 -11.01 -3.24
CA LEU A 36 2.69 -10.19 -4.07
C LEU A 36 3.63 -9.36 -3.20
N THR A 37 4.87 -9.21 -3.67
CA THR A 37 5.80 -8.16 -3.24
C THR A 37 6.13 -7.30 -4.45
N THR A 38 6.03 -5.98 -4.32
CA THR A 38 6.31 -5.03 -5.41
C THR A 38 6.86 -3.71 -4.86
N LYS A 39 7.17 -2.77 -5.76
CA LYS A 39 7.59 -1.40 -5.42
C LYS A 39 6.83 -0.38 -6.24
N THR A 40 6.65 0.81 -5.68
CA THR A 40 6.08 1.93 -6.44
C THR A 40 7.06 2.48 -7.47
N ASN A 41 6.55 2.87 -8.62
CA ASN A 41 7.24 3.57 -9.71
C ASN A 41 7.36 5.08 -9.40
N SER A 42 7.84 5.86 -10.38
CA SER A 42 8.05 7.30 -10.23
C SER A 42 6.78 8.12 -9.96
N ASP A 43 5.60 7.57 -10.25
CA ASP A 43 4.29 8.17 -9.97
C ASP A 43 3.67 7.62 -8.66
N GLY A 44 4.46 6.95 -7.80
CA GLY A 44 3.95 6.41 -6.54
C GLY A 44 2.94 5.27 -6.70
N ARG A 45 2.84 4.68 -7.89
CA ARG A 45 1.92 3.59 -8.25
C ARG A 45 2.68 2.31 -8.56
N CYS A 46 2.00 1.19 -8.71
CA CYS A 46 2.61 0.00 -9.30
C CYS A 46 2.40 0.01 -10.83
N ASP A 47 3.37 -0.47 -11.59
CA ASP A 47 3.26 -0.55 -13.07
C ASP A 47 2.16 -1.50 -13.54
N GLN A 48 1.83 -2.48 -12.70
CA GLN A 48 0.71 -3.39 -12.87
C GLN A 48 -0.24 -3.27 -11.68
N PRO A 49 -1.55 -3.58 -11.85
CA PRO A 49 -2.44 -3.75 -10.72
C PRO A 49 -1.87 -4.73 -9.69
N LEU A 50 -2.13 -4.48 -8.41
CA LEU A 50 -1.73 -5.39 -7.33
C LEU A 50 -2.46 -6.74 -7.44
N ILE A 51 -3.70 -6.71 -7.92
CA ILE A 51 -4.46 -7.87 -8.38
C ILE A 51 -5.22 -7.45 -9.64
N ALA A 52 -5.10 -8.24 -10.71
CA ALA A 52 -5.85 -8.03 -11.94
C ALA A 52 -7.37 -8.22 -11.72
N ALA A 53 -8.18 -7.71 -12.65
CA ALA A 53 -9.63 -7.76 -12.57
C ALA A 53 -10.17 -9.21 -12.41
N GLU A 54 -9.62 -10.12 -13.21
CA GLU A 54 -10.00 -11.52 -13.31
C GLU A 54 -9.59 -12.35 -12.08
N ASP A 55 -8.58 -11.90 -11.34
CA ASP A 55 -8.02 -12.61 -10.19
C ASP A 55 -8.56 -12.11 -8.85
N LEU A 56 -9.28 -10.98 -8.84
CA LEU A 56 -9.81 -10.38 -7.63
C LEU A 56 -10.94 -11.26 -7.04
N LYS A 57 -10.78 -11.65 -5.78
CA LYS A 57 -11.77 -12.44 -5.04
C LYS A 57 -12.37 -11.65 -3.90
N ILE A 58 -13.64 -11.91 -3.58
CA ILE A 58 -14.25 -11.45 -2.32
C ILE A 58 -13.46 -12.03 -1.16
N GLY A 59 -13.13 -11.19 -0.19
CA GLY A 59 -12.27 -11.60 0.92
C GLY A 59 -11.68 -10.42 1.68
N ARG A 60 -10.80 -10.75 2.61
CA ARG A 60 -10.03 -9.77 3.39
C ARG A 60 -8.60 -9.75 2.85
N TYR A 61 -8.03 -8.56 2.79
CA TYR A 61 -6.69 -8.33 2.28
C TYR A 61 -5.93 -7.41 3.22
N ARG A 62 -4.60 -7.44 3.09
CA ARG A 62 -3.70 -6.55 3.79
C ARG A 62 -2.66 -5.99 2.82
N LEU A 63 -2.46 -4.68 2.87
CA LEU A 63 -1.28 -4.03 2.31
C LEU A 63 -0.33 -3.62 3.43
N GLU A 64 0.95 -3.92 3.26
CA GLU A 64 2.03 -3.45 4.12
C GLU A 64 2.97 -2.58 3.31
N PHE A 65 3.18 -1.35 3.76
CA PHE A 65 4.03 -0.35 3.13
C PHE A 65 5.25 -0.09 4.02
N ASP A 66 6.45 -0.28 3.48
CA ASP A 66 7.72 -0.04 4.18
C ASP A 66 8.07 1.46 4.14
N VAL A 67 7.55 2.22 5.10
CA VAL A 67 7.61 3.68 5.09
C VAL A 67 8.88 4.21 5.77
N ALA A 68 9.38 3.53 6.81
CA ALA A 68 10.64 3.93 7.44
C ALA A 68 11.81 3.82 6.47
N SER A 69 11.95 2.70 5.75
CA SER A 69 13.03 2.54 4.77
C SER A 69 12.95 3.59 3.65
N TYR A 70 11.73 3.94 3.23
CA TYR A 70 11.51 4.99 2.23
C TYR A 70 11.99 6.37 2.75
N PHE A 71 11.56 6.80 3.94
CA PHE A 71 11.94 8.10 4.48
C PHE A 71 13.42 8.18 4.89
N ALA A 72 13.97 7.10 5.43
CA ALA A 72 15.41 6.99 5.68
C ALA A 72 16.22 7.15 4.38
N GLY A 73 15.78 6.53 3.28
CA GLY A 73 16.38 6.70 1.95
C GLY A 73 16.27 8.11 1.38
N LYS A 74 15.38 8.95 1.94
CA LYS A 74 15.24 10.39 1.62
C LYS A 74 16.02 11.28 2.59
N ALA A 75 16.86 10.72 3.46
CA ALA A 75 17.62 11.42 4.49
C ALA A 75 16.74 12.22 5.47
N VAL A 76 15.52 11.75 5.73
CA VAL A 76 14.70 12.27 6.83
C VAL A 76 15.26 11.72 8.14
N ASP A 77 15.47 12.60 9.12
CA ASP A 77 15.87 12.21 10.47
C ASP A 77 14.68 11.52 11.17
N LEU A 78 14.81 10.22 11.40
CA LEU A 78 13.79 9.40 12.04
C LEU A 78 14.27 9.03 13.45
N PRO A 79 13.37 8.98 14.45
CA PRO A 79 13.71 8.42 15.74
C PRO A 79 14.10 6.93 15.59
N ASP A 80 14.86 6.40 16.55
CA ASP A 80 15.17 4.98 16.66
C ASP A 80 14.52 4.43 17.95
N PRO A 81 13.42 3.63 17.84
CA PRO A 81 12.79 3.17 16.59
C PRO A 81 11.92 4.24 15.88
N PRO A 82 11.69 4.11 14.55
CA PRO A 82 10.78 5.01 13.83
C PRO A 82 9.36 4.94 14.37
N PHE A 83 8.67 6.08 14.44
CA PHE A 83 7.27 6.10 14.89
C PHE A 83 6.34 5.33 13.93
N LEU A 84 6.54 5.53 12.62
CA LEU A 84 5.97 4.68 11.58
C LEU A 84 7.09 3.88 10.92
N ASP A 85 7.18 2.60 11.25
CA ASP A 85 8.07 1.64 10.59
C ASP A 85 7.42 1.10 9.31
N GLN A 86 6.35 0.32 9.50
CA GLN A 86 5.47 -0.15 8.43
C GLN A 86 4.06 0.39 8.63
N VAL A 87 3.43 0.84 7.55
CA VAL A 87 1.99 1.15 7.54
C VAL A 87 1.23 -0.06 7.03
N VAL A 88 0.31 -0.58 7.85
CA VAL A 88 -0.48 -1.78 7.54
C VAL A 88 -1.95 -1.41 7.37
N ILE A 89 -2.50 -1.65 6.19
CA ILE A 89 -3.91 -1.40 5.87
C ILE A 89 -4.63 -2.74 5.67
N ASN A 90 -5.49 -3.10 6.60
CA ASN A 90 -6.41 -4.23 6.45
C ASN A 90 -7.75 -3.74 5.87
N PHE A 91 -8.24 -4.39 4.81
CA PHE A 91 -9.48 -4.00 4.14
C PHE A 91 -10.23 -5.21 3.57
N GLY A 92 -11.51 -5.00 3.26
CA GLY A 92 -12.39 -6.01 2.68
C GLY A 92 -12.75 -5.70 1.23
N VAL A 93 -12.79 -6.73 0.41
CA VAL A 93 -13.38 -6.73 -0.94
C VAL A 93 -14.70 -7.47 -0.86
N ASN A 94 -15.79 -6.79 -1.20
CA ASN A 94 -17.16 -7.33 -1.19
C ASN A 94 -17.77 -7.50 -2.58
N ASP A 95 -17.13 -6.99 -3.63
CA ASP A 95 -17.53 -7.17 -5.03
C ASP A 95 -16.29 -7.43 -5.90
N ALA A 96 -16.11 -8.67 -6.34
CA ALA A 96 -14.99 -9.07 -7.20
C ALA A 96 -14.98 -8.35 -8.57
N LYS A 97 -16.10 -7.75 -8.99
CA LYS A 97 -16.21 -7.03 -10.27
C LYS A 97 -15.96 -5.53 -10.15
N ALA A 98 -15.75 -5.02 -8.94
CA ALA A 98 -15.48 -3.61 -8.70
C ALA A 98 -13.97 -3.30 -8.76
N HIS A 99 -13.66 -2.02 -8.94
CA HIS A 99 -12.31 -1.49 -8.73
C HIS A 99 -12.13 -1.12 -7.26
N TYR A 100 -11.01 -1.54 -6.67
CA TYR A 100 -10.59 -1.14 -5.33
C TYR A 100 -9.30 -0.35 -5.46
N HIS A 101 -9.38 0.95 -5.21
CA HIS A 101 -8.22 1.81 -5.07
C HIS A 101 -7.98 2.10 -3.59
N VAL A 102 -6.81 1.73 -3.07
CA VAL A 102 -6.43 1.94 -1.66
C VAL A 102 -5.21 2.88 -1.61
N PRO A 103 -5.41 4.20 -1.76
CA PRO A 103 -4.32 5.17 -1.67
C PRO A 103 -3.77 5.31 -0.25
N LEU A 104 -2.52 5.73 -0.15
CA LEU A 104 -1.85 6.08 1.10
C LEU A 104 -1.26 7.48 0.98
N LEU A 105 -1.68 8.40 1.85
CA LEU A 105 -1.02 9.69 2.03
C LEU A 105 -0.21 9.59 3.32
N VAL A 106 1.11 9.74 3.25
CA VAL A 106 1.98 9.41 4.37
C VAL A 106 3.08 10.45 4.60
N SER A 107 3.34 10.69 5.88
CA SER A 107 4.50 11.38 6.42
C SER A 107 5.17 10.46 7.46
N PRO A 108 6.37 10.75 7.97
CA PRO A 108 7.02 9.94 9.00
C PRO A 108 6.21 9.76 10.30
N PHE A 109 5.26 10.66 10.59
CA PHE A 109 4.55 10.70 11.88
C PHE A 109 3.04 10.54 11.77
N GLY A 110 2.51 10.30 10.57
CA GLY A 110 1.08 10.15 10.37
C GLY A 110 0.75 9.80 8.94
N TYR A 111 -0.37 9.12 8.75
CA TYR A 111 -0.87 8.77 7.43
C TYR A 111 -2.39 8.82 7.39
N SER A 112 -2.94 8.82 6.19
CA SER A 112 -4.35 8.59 5.93
C SER A 112 -4.52 7.65 4.74
N THR A 113 -5.60 6.88 4.78
CA THR A 113 -6.03 6.02 3.66
C THR A 113 -7.55 6.08 3.56
N TYR A 114 -8.07 5.68 2.41
CA TYR A 114 -9.51 5.64 2.12
C TYR A 114 -9.76 4.68 0.95
N ARG A 115 -11.02 4.41 0.62
CA ARG A 115 -11.39 3.73 -0.63
C ARG A 115 -11.56 4.78 -1.72
N GLY A 116 -10.65 4.79 -2.70
CA GLY A 116 -10.75 5.66 -3.87
C GLY A 116 -11.84 5.20 -4.85
N SER A 117 -12.26 6.14 -5.71
CA SER A 117 -13.19 5.92 -6.83
C SER A 117 -12.54 5.20 -8.00
#